data_AF-A0A7S3SKC7-F1
#
_entry.id   AF-A0A7S3SKC7-F1
#
_cell.length_a   1.000
_cell.length_b   1.000
_cell.length_c   1.000
_cell.angle_alpha   90.00
_cell.angle_beta   90.00
_cell.angle_gamma   90.00
#
_symmetry.space_group_name_H-M   'P 1'
#
loop_
_entity.id
_entity.type
_entity.pdbx_description
1 polymer ?
#
loop_
_entity_poly.entity_id
_entity_poly.type
_entity_poly.pdbx_seq_one_letter_code
_entity_poly.pdbx_strand_id
1 'polypeptide(L)'
;GGGGGGGGGKAKPPSGIASLMAEEQRRKEAAARREAEDKAAAAAAAAAAAPPSDAWLTRGIVVKCLHKRLAGGRYYKQKGTVEKLLDRYSAHVRMHASDDLLQLDQQDLETVIPKEGARVAVVGGEHRGTTATVRSIDMDAFSVVVRLEDLEAEHRHPCLPTRDDTLSGSS
;
A
#
# COMPACT_ATOMS: atom_id res chain seq x y z
N GLY A 1 2.17 67.46 -48.43
CA GLY A 1 2.36 68.02 -47.09
C GLY A 1 1.99 66.98 -46.05
N GLY A 2 2.77 66.93 -44.94
CA GLY A 2 2.52 66.13 -43.72
C GLY A 2 2.83 64.64 -43.87
N GLY A 3 3.74 63.99 -43.16
CA GLY A 3 4.40 64.30 -41.88
C GLY A 3 3.95 63.28 -40.82
N GLY A 4 4.87 62.44 -40.34
CA GLY A 4 4.60 61.52 -39.24
C GLY A 4 5.71 60.48 -39.06
N GLY A 5 6.81 60.89 -38.42
CA GLY A 5 8.00 60.06 -38.19
C GLY A 5 7.74 58.86 -37.28
N GLY A 6 8.21 57.69 -37.72
CA GLY A 6 8.35 56.49 -36.90
C GLY A 6 9.49 56.67 -35.90
N GLY A 7 9.14 57.13 -34.70
CA GLY A 7 10.07 57.22 -33.57
C GLY A 7 10.46 55.82 -33.10
N GLY A 8 11.73 55.46 -33.31
CA GLY A 8 12.37 54.31 -32.67
C GLY A 8 12.33 54.46 -31.16
N GLY A 9 11.36 53.82 -30.51
CA GLY A 9 11.31 53.68 -29.07
C GLY A 9 12.44 52.75 -28.61
N LYS A 10 13.51 53.33 -28.06
CA LYS A 10 14.48 52.57 -27.27
C LYS A 10 13.72 51.95 -26.08
N ALA A 11 13.50 50.64 -26.10
CA ALA A 11 12.95 49.94 -24.94
C ALA A 11 13.88 50.20 -23.73
N LYS A 12 13.38 50.93 -22.73
CA LYS A 12 14.10 51.09 -21.46
C LYS A 12 14.20 49.70 -20.82
N PRO A 13 15.38 49.30 -20.31
CA PRO A 13 15.49 48.04 -19.59
C PRO A 13 14.51 48.06 -18.41
N PRO A 14 13.84 46.93 -18.11
CA PRO A 14 12.83 46.91 -17.06
C PRO A 14 13.43 47.40 -15.74
N SER A 15 12.70 48.28 -15.05
CA SER A 15 13.12 48.83 -13.76
C SER A 15 13.39 47.72 -12.74
N GLY A 16 14.34 47.93 -11.83
CA GLY A 16 14.84 46.89 -10.90
C GLY A 16 13.78 46.06 -10.18
N ILE A 17 12.61 46.63 -9.86
CA ILE A 17 11.49 45.93 -9.21
C ILE A 17 10.90 44.81 -10.10
N ALA A 18 10.81 45.03 -11.42
CA ALA A 18 10.28 44.04 -12.35
C ALA A 18 11.25 42.87 -12.56
N SER A 19 12.56 43.14 -12.55
CA SER A 19 13.59 42.08 -12.56
C SER A 19 13.57 41.25 -11.27
N LEU A 20 13.38 41.89 -10.11
CA LEU A 20 13.28 41.20 -8.82
C LEU A 20 12.05 40.27 -8.75
N MET A 21 10.88 40.72 -9.20
CA MET A 21 9.67 39.87 -9.25
C MET A 21 9.83 38.68 -10.20
N ALA A 22 10.49 38.87 -11.35
CA ALA A 22 10.75 37.78 -12.29
C ALA A 22 11.71 36.72 -11.73
N GLU A 23 12.70 37.14 -10.94
CA GLU A 23 13.66 36.23 -10.30
C GLU A 23 13.02 35.43 -9.15
N GLU A 24 12.18 36.08 -8.34
CA GLU A 24 11.35 35.39 -7.33
C GLU A 24 10.36 34.42 -7.97
N GLN A 25 9.70 34.81 -9.05
CA GLN A 25 8.78 33.96 -9.79
C GLN A 25 9.50 32.70 -10.29
N ARG A 26 10.68 32.87 -10.90
CA ARG A 26 11.51 31.74 -11.38
C ARG A 26 11.98 30.84 -10.24
N ARG A 27 12.30 31.41 -9.06
CA ARG A 27 12.68 30.64 -7.88
C ARG A 27 11.50 29.85 -7.31
N LYS A 28 10.30 30.45 -7.31
CA LYS A 28 9.07 29.82 -6.86
C LYS A 28 8.63 28.70 -7.80
N GLU A 29 8.72 28.91 -9.11
CA GLU A 29 8.45 27.89 -10.13
C GLU A 29 9.46 26.74 -10.08
N ALA A 30 10.74 27.03 -9.87
CA ALA A 30 11.77 26.00 -9.69
C ALA A 30 11.56 25.19 -8.40
N ALA A 31 11.17 25.84 -7.30
CA ALA A 31 10.81 25.16 -6.06
C ALA A 31 9.57 24.28 -6.24
N ALA A 32 8.52 24.80 -6.86
CA ALA A 32 7.30 24.04 -7.15
C ALA A 32 7.56 22.84 -8.08
N ARG A 33 8.42 23.01 -9.10
CA ARG A 33 8.83 21.90 -9.99
C ARG A 33 9.59 20.83 -9.21
N ARG A 34 10.51 21.23 -8.32
CA ARG A 34 11.27 20.29 -7.49
C ARG A 34 10.37 19.56 -6.49
N GLU A 35 9.41 20.25 -5.88
CA GLU A 35 8.41 19.65 -5.00
C GLU A 35 7.51 18.67 -5.75
N ALA A 36 7.07 19.01 -6.96
CA ALA A 36 6.30 18.10 -7.80
C ALA A 36 7.10 16.86 -8.22
N GLU A 37 8.39 17.01 -8.52
CA GLU A 37 9.30 15.91 -8.88
C GLU A 37 9.57 15.00 -7.69
N ASP A 38 9.81 15.56 -6.49
CA ASP A 38 9.96 14.80 -5.24
C ASP A 38 8.69 14.04 -4.88
N LYS A 39 7.52 14.69 -4.98
CA LYS A 39 6.21 14.05 -4.77
C LYS A 39 5.94 12.93 -5.77
N ALA A 40 6.33 13.12 -7.04
CA ALA A 40 6.21 12.08 -8.06
C ALA A 40 7.16 10.90 -7.79
N ALA A 41 8.39 11.16 -7.35
CA ALA A 41 9.35 10.12 -6.97
C ALA A 41 8.89 9.34 -5.73
N ALA A 42 8.34 10.03 -4.72
CA ALA A 42 7.77 9.40 -3.54
C ALA A 42 6.54 8.54 -3.88
N ALA A 43 5.65 9.03 -4.76
CA ALA A 43 4.51 8.26 -5.24
C ALA A 43 4.93 7.04 -6.07
N ALA A 44 5.95 7.17 -6.93
CA ALA A 44 6.50 6.06 -7.70
C ALA A 44 7.18 5.01 -6.80
N ALA A 45 7.93 5.44 -5.77
CA ALA A 45 8.52 4.55 -4.78
C ALA A 45 7.44 3.83 -3.95
N ALA A 46 6.38 4.53 -3.55
CA ALA A 46 5.24 3.93 -2.86
C ALA A 46 4.49 2.93 -3.76
N ALA A 47 4.31 3.23 -5.06
CA ALA A 47 3.69 2.33 -6.02
C ALA A 47 4.57 1.09 -6.31
N ALA A 48 5.90 1.22 -6.33
CA ALA A 48 6.82 0.09 -6.46
C ALA A 48 6.90 -0.74 -5.17
N ALA A 49 6.70 -0.12 -4.00
CA ALA A 49 6.62 -0.83 -2.73
C ALA A 49 5.28 -1.56 -2.56
N ALA A 50 4.19 -1.05 -3.15
CA ALA A 50 2.89 -1.70 -3.11
C ALA A 50 2.97 -3.11 -3.72
N PRO A 51 2.40 -4.13 -3.06
CA PRO A 51 2.33 -5.46 -3.62
C PRO A 51 1.52 -5.42 -4.93
N PRO A 52 1.95 -6.14 -5.98
CA PRO A 52 1.22 -6.21 -7.23
C PRO A 52 -0.22 -6.70 -6.99
N SER A 53 -1.12 -6.37 -7.92
CA SER A 53 -2.55 -6.69 -7.83
C SER A 53 -2.84 -8.19 -7.67
N ASP A 54 -1.92 -9.04 -8.15
CA ASP A 54 -1.98 -10.50 -8.02
C ASP A 54 -1.71 -11.00 -6.59
N ALA A 55 -0.84 -10.32 -5.84
CA ALA A 55 -0.44 -10.79 -4.51
C ALA A 55 -1.58 -10.64 -3.51
N TRP A 56 -2.40 -11.66 -3.27
CA TRP A 56 -3.61 -11.53 -2.44
C TRP A 56 -3.41 -11.96 -0.97
N LEU A 57 -2.26 -12.53 -0.63
CA LEU A 57 -1.98 -12.98 0.73
C LEU A 57 -1.99 -11.82 1.73
N THR A 58 -2.74 -12.02 2.82
CA THR A 58 -2.87 -11.05 3.91
C THR A 58 -2.86 -11.79 5.24
N ARG A 59 -2.29 -11.19 6.29
CA ARG A 59 -2.28 -11.78 7.63
C ARG A 59 -3.69 -11.86 8.21
N GLY A 60 -3.98 -12.95 8.91
CA GLY A 60 -5.25 -13.17 9.61
C GLY A 60 -6.38 -13.74 8.76
N ILE A 61 -6.15 -14.00 7.47
CA ILE A 61 -7.14 -14.65 6.60
C ILE A 61 -7.08 -16.18 6.76
N VAL A 62 -8.22 -16.83 6.55
CA VAL A 62 -8.32 -18.29 6.49
C VAL A 62 -8.18 -18.73 5.04
N VAL A 63 -7.26 -19.66 4.80
CA VAL A 63 -6.96 -20.25 3.50
C VAL A 63 -7.08 -21.76 3.54
N LYS A 64 -7.19 -22.37 2.38
CA LYS A 64 -7.21 -23.82 2.18
C LYS A 64 -6.00 -24.24 1.37
N CYS A 65 -5.26 -25.22 1.86
CA CYS A 65 -4.09 -25.75 1.17
C CYS A 65 -4.52 -26.72 0.05
N LEU A 66 -4.04 -26.50 -1.16
CA LEU A 66 -4.29 -27.33 -2.34
C LEU A 66 -3.04 -28.12 -2.79
N HIS A 67 -1.93 -28.03 -2.06
CA HIS A 67 -0.70 -28.73 -2.45
C HIS A 67 -0.80 -30.25 -2.20
N LYS A 68 -1.10 -31.00 -3.28
CA LYS A 68 -1.36 -32.45 -3.25
C LYS A 68 -0.19 -33.33 -2.78
N ARG A 69 1.05 -32.84 -2.93
CA ARG A 69 2.27 -33.64 -2.64
C ARG A 69 2.95 -33.26 -1.32
N LEU A 70 2.45 -32.25 -0.61
CA LEU A 70 3.15 -31.69 0.55
C LEU A 70 3.01 -32.67 1.70
N ALA A 71 4.13 -33.08 2.30
CA ALA A 71 4.16 -34.09 3.36
C ALA A 71 3.32 -35.34 3.01
N GLY A 72 3.39 -35.79 1.74
CA GLY A 72 2.62 -36.93 1.25
C GLY A 72 1.11 -36.65 1.09
N GLY A 73 0.71 -35.40 0.94
CA GLY A 73 -0.69 -35.00 0.77
C GLY A 73 -1.46 -34.81 2.08
N ARG A 74 -0.78 -34.86 3.23
CA ARG A 74 -1.39 -34.70 4.57
C ARG A 74 -2.20 -33.42 4.74
N TYR A 75 -1.76 -32.34 4.08
CA TYR A 75 -2.37 -31.01 4.20
C TYR A 75 -3.32 -30.68 3.05
N TYR A 76 -3.53 -31.60 2.11
CA TYR A 76 -4.39 -31.35 0.97
C TYR A 76 -5.85 -31.17 1.41
N LYS A 77 -6.49 -30.07 0.95
CA LYS A 77 -7.84 -29.62 1.31
C LYS A 77 -8.03 -29.24 2.78
N GLN A 78 -6.96 -29.13 3.56
CA GLN A 78 -7.02 -28.69 4.95
C GLN A 78 -7.02 -27.17 5.03
N LYS A 79 -7.72 -26.63 6.04
CA LYS A 79 -7.80 -25.19 6.31
C LYS A 79 -6.70 -24.76 7.28
N GLY A 80 -6.25 -23.52 7.12
CA GLY A 80 -5.31 -22.88 8.02
C GLY A 80 -5.47 -21.37 8.04
N THR A 81 -4.88 -20.72 9.04
CA THR A 81 -4.86 -19.26 9.17
C THR A 81 -3.47 -18.73 8.84
N VAL A 82 -3.40 -17.65 8.06
CA VAL A 82 -2.15 -16.95 7.79
C VAL A 82 -1.71 -16.18 9.05
N GLU A 83 -0.63 -16.61 9.69
CA GLU A 83 -0.10 -15.93 10.89
C GLU A 83 0.84 -14.79 10.54
N LYS A 84 1.69 -14.99 9.52
CA LYS A 84 2.72 -14.04 9.13
C LYS A 84 2.98 -14.13 7.63
N LEU A 85 3.12 -12.98 6.98
CA LEU A 85 3.64 -12.90 5.61
C LEU A 85 5.18 -12.92 5.67
N LEU A 86 5.81 -13.78 4.87
CA LEU A 86 7.26 -13.84 4.72
C LEU A 86 7.71 -12.95 3.55
N ASP A 87 6.98 -13.06 2.45
CA ASP A 87 7.15 -12.28 1.23
C ASP A 87 5.77 -11.85 0.74
N ARG A 88 5.71 -11.24 -0.45
CA ARG A 88 4.49 -10.84 -1.14
C ARG A 88 3.63 -12.05 -1.54
N TYR A 89 4.27 -13.18 -1.83
CA TYR A 89 3.62 -14.39 -2.32
C TYR A 89 3.71 -15.59 -1.37
N SER A 90 4.53 -15.49 -0.32
CA SER A 90 4.75 -16.60 0.62
C SER A 90 4.38 -16.21 2.04
N ALA A 91 3.77 -17.14 2.78
CA ALA A 91 3.32 -16.91 4.14
C ALA A 91 3.47 -18.14 5.05
N HIS A 92 3.56 -17.88 6.34
CA HIS A 92 3.38 -18.88 7.39
C HIS A 92 1.89 -19.09 7.66
N VAL A 93 1.43 -20.31 7.40
CA VAL A 93 0.05 -20.75 7.59
C VAL A 93 0.01 -21.78 8.70
N ARG A 94 -0.79 -21.51 9.75
CA ARG A 94 -1.05 -22.47 10.81
C ARG A 94 -2.25 -23.33 10.45
N MET A 95 -2.02 -24.64 10.29
CA MET A 95 -3.05 -25.60 9.91
C MET A 95 -3.99 -25.87 11.08
N HIS A 96 -5.32 -25.75 10.89
CA HIS A 96 -6.28 -25.92 12.00
C HIS A 96 -6.38 -27.36 12.50
N ALA A 97 -6.10 -28.34 11.65
CA ALA A 97 -6.27 -29.75 11.98
C ALA A 97 -5.10 -30.34 12.77
N SER A 98 -3.88 -29.86 12.52
CA SER A 98 -2.66 -30.41 13.10
C SER A 98 -1.85 -29.40 13.90
N ASP A 99 -2.27 -28.13 13.93
CA ASP A 99 -1.56 -26.98 14.50
C ASP A 99 -0.15 -26.74 13.93
N ASP A 100 0.19 -27.41 12.82
CA ASP A 100 1.48 -27.27 12.16
C ASP A 100 1.61 -25.89 11.50
N LEU A 101 2.78 -25.26 11.66
CA LEU A 101 3.14 -24.03 10.96
C LEU A 101 3.89 -24.38 9.66
N LEU A 102 3.28 -24.05 8.52
CA LEU A 102 3.83 -24.34 7.20
C LEU A 102 4.15 -23.05 6.45
N GLN A 103 5.29 -23.03 5.77
CA GLN A 103 5.58 -22.00 4.77
C GLN A 103 4.98 -22.43 3.43
N LEU A 104 3.99 -21.67 2.95
CA LEU A 104 3.26 -21.95 1.71
C LEU A 104 3.25 -20.72 0.79
N ASP A 105 3.27 -20.98 -0.52
CA ASP A 105 3.10 -19.95 -1.54
C ASP A 105 1.61 -19.75 -1.87
N GLN A 106 1.24 -18.56 -2.35
CA GLN A 106 -0.13 -18.24 -2.73
C GLN A 106 -0.68 -19.18 -3.80
N GLN A 107 0.15 -19.74 -4.69
CA GLN A 107 -0.30 -20.65 -5.75
C GLN A 107 -0.82 -21.98 -5.19
N ASP A 108 -0.38 -22.35 -3.99
CA ASP A 108 -0.78 -23.57 -3.30
C ASP A 108 -1.95 -23.36 -2.34
N LEU A 109 -2.47 -22.13 -2.28
CA LEU A 109 -3.51 -21.70 -1.37
C LEU A 109 -4.76 -21.26 -2.14
N GLU A 110 -5.91 -21.53 -1.55
CA GLU A 110 -7.22 -21.10 -2.04
C GLU A 110 -7.90 -20.27 -0.94
N THR A 111 -8.55 -19.18 -1.33
CA THR A 111 -9.37 -18.38 -0.43
C THR A 111 -10.65 -19.16 -0.07
N VAL A 112 -11.06 -19.10 1.19
CA VAL A 112 -12.27 -19.79 1.65
C VAL A 112 -13.37 -18.76 1.86
N ILE A 113 -14.59 -19.06 1.39
CA ILE A 113 -15.78 -18.28 1.73
C ILE A 113 -16.15 -18.58 3.20
N PRO A 114 -16.02 -17.61 4.12
CA PRO A 114 -16.34 -17.83 5.53
C PRO A 114 -17.85 -17.72 5.75
N LYS A 115 -18.31 -18.02 6.97
CA LYS A 115 -19.73 -17.96 7.33
C LYS A 115 -20.25 -16.52 7.39
N GLU A 116 -21.56 -16.37 7.27
CA GLU A 116 -22.22 -15.09 7.49
C GLU A 116 -21.92 -14.56 8.90
N GLY A 117 -21.71 -13.25 9.01
CA GLY A 117 -21.30 -12.59 10.26
C GLY A 117 -19.81 -12.71 10.60
N ALA A 118 -19.01 -13.45 9.82
CA ALA A 118 -17.57 -13.50 10.04
C ALA A 118 -16.87 -12.22 9.56
N ARG A 119 -15.79 -11.85 10.26
CA ARG A 119 -14.85 -10.80 9.82
C ARG A 119 -13.91 -11.35 8.75
N VAL A 120 -13.70 -10.56 7.70
CA VAL A 120 -12.88 -10.89 6.53
C VAL A 120 -11.99 -9.72 6.15
N ALA A 121 -10.89 -10.00 5.48
CA ALA A 121 -10.06 -8.97 4.86
C ALA A 121 -10.32 -8.99 3.35
N VAL A 122 -10.45 -7.81 2.75
CA VAL A 122 -10.54 -7.67 1.30
C VAL A 122 -9.13 -7.82 0.73
N VAL A 123 -8.94 -8.86 -0.09
CA VAL A 123 -7.62 -9.21 -0.64
C VAL A 123 -7.37 -8.71 -2.06
N GLY A 124 -8.39 -8.17 -2.72
CA GLY A 124 -8.31 -7.66 -4.10
C GLY A 124 -9.31 -6.54 -4.38
N GLY A 125 -9.12 -5.85 -5.51
CA GLY A 125 -9.94 -4.70 -5.91
C GLY A 125 -9.60 -3.39 -5.19
N GLU A 126 -10.46 -2.39 -5.34
CA GLU A 126 -10.25 -1.03 -4.81
C GLU A 126 -10.21 -0.97 -3.28
N HIS A 127 -10.95 -1.85 -2.60
CA HIS A 127 -11.01 -1.88 -1.14
C HIS A 127 -9.98 -2.81 -0.49
N ARG A 128 -8.95 -3.23 -1.23
CA ARG A 128 -7.91 -4.14 -0.73
C ARG A 128 -7.25 -3.61 0.54
N GLY A 129 -7.05 -4.51 1.51
CA GLY A 129 -6.50 -4.18 2.83
C GLY A 129 -7.54 -3.73 3.85
N THR A 130 -8.79 -3.50 3.43
CA THR A 130 -9.88 -3.13 4.33
C THR A 130 -10.45 -4.37 5.02
N THR A 131 -10.81 -4.22 6.29
CA THR A 131 -11.56 -5.25 7.02
C THR A 131 -13.06 -5.08 6.76
N ALA A 132 -13.77 -6.18 6.60
CA ALA A 132 -15.20 -6.18 6.33
C ALA A 132 -15.89 -7.31 7.09
N THR A 133 -17.21 -7.22 7.23
CA THR A 133 -18.04 -8.30 7.81
C THR A 133 -18.97 -8.86 6.73
N VAL A 134 -19.04 -10.19 6.62
CA VAL A 134 -19.93 -10.86 5.66
C VAL A 134 -21.39 -10.66 6.07
N ARG A 135 -22.19 -10.09 5.17
CA ARG A 135 -23.63 -9.87 5.37
C ARG A 135 -24.47 -11.02 4.81
N SER A 136 -24.16 -11.43 3.58
CA SER A 136 -24.85 -12.52 2.91
C SER A 136 -23.91 -13.27 1.98
N ILE A 137 -24.14 -14.57 1.83
CA ILE A 137 -23.35 -15.44 0.96
C ILE A 137 -24.23 -15.94 -0.18
N ASP A 138 -23.72 -15.82 -1.40
CA ASP A 138 -24.27 -16.50 -2.57
C ASP A 138 -23.36 -17.69 -2.92
N MET A 139 -23.84 -18.90 -2.60
CA MET A 139 -23.06 -20.13 -2.83
C MET A 139 -23.05 -20.55 -4.30
N ASP A 140 -24.05 -20.15 -5.09
CA ASP A 140 -24.14 -20.50 -6.51
C ASP A 140 -23.15 -19.67 -7.34
N ALA A 141 -23.03 -18.38 -7.00
CA ALA A 141 -22.10 -17.45 -7.64
C ALA A 141 -20.71 -17.43 -6.99
N PHE A 142 -20.47 -18.20 -5.93
CA PHE A 142 -19.24 -18.13 -5.11
C PHE A 142 -18.89 -16.69 -4.70
N SER A 143 -19.90 -15.90 -4.36
CA SER A 143 -19.76 -14.46 -4.06
C SER A 143 -20.32 -14.12 -2.69
N VAL A 144 -19.83 -13.01 -2.12
CA VAL A 144 -20.24 -12.53 -0.80
C VAL A 144 -20.53 -11.05 -0.83
N VAL A 145 -21.61 -10.65 -0.15
CA VAL A 145 -21.86 -9.24 0.14
C VAL A 145 -21.22 -8.93 1.49
N VAL A 146 -20.26 -8.01 1.48
CA VAL A 146 -19.54 -7.59 2.68
C VAL A 146 -19.89 -6.15 3.05
N ARG A 147 -19.93 -5.86 4.34
CA ARG A 147 -19.98 -4.49 4.87
C ARG A 147 -18.57 -4.10 5.26
N LEU A 148 -18.00 -3.11 4.57
CA LEU A 148 -16.70 -2.56 4.96
C LEU A 148 -16.81 -1.96 6.37
N GLU A 149 -15.84 -2.28 7.21
CA GLU A 149 -15.70 -1.62 8.50
C GLU A 149 -14.90 -0.34 8.29
N ASP A 150 -15.51 0.79 8.60
CA ASP A 150 -14.85 2.09 8.57
C ASP A 150 -13.83 2.11 9.73
N LEU A 151 -12.56 1.94 9.39
CA LEU A 151 -11.45 2.09 10.31
C LEU A 151 -10.47 3.02 9.62
N GLU A 152 -10.41 4.26 10.11
CA GLU A 152 -9.24 5.13 10.04
C GLU A 152 -8.01 4.28 10.38
N ALA A 153 -7.35 3.75 9.34
CA ALA A 153 -6.28 2.79 9.50
C ALA A 153 -5.06 3.54 10.07
N GLU A 154 -4.93 3.49 11.39
CA GLU A 154 -3.70 3.78 12.09
C GLU A 154 -2.55 3.07 11.39
N HIS A 155 -1.77 3.85 10.64
CA HIS A 155 -0.43 3.52 10.18
C HIS A 155 0.54 3.43 11.38
N ARG A 156 0.18 2.71 12.45
CA ARG A 156 1.08 2.47 13.56
C ARG A 156 2.06 1.38 13.14
N HIS A 157 3.13 1.83 12.49
CA HIS A 157 4.34 1.07 12.26
C HIS A 157 4.93 0.73 13.64
N PRO A 158 5.03 -0.55 14.05
CA PRO A 158 5.81 -0.91 15.22
C PRO A 158 7.26 -1.10 14.77
N CYS A 159 8.01 -0.01 14.66
CA CYS A 159 9.47 -0.08 14.73
C CYS A 159 9.99 1.01 15.66
N LEU A 160 9.95 0.70 16.97
CA LEU A 160 10.85 1.34 17.92
C LEU A 160 12.26 0.78 17.68
N PRO A 161 13.28 1.61 17.48
CA PRO A 161 14.58 1.30 18.05
C PRO A 161 14.55 1.71 19.52
N THR A 162 14.61 0.73 20.42
CA THR A 162 15.00 0.97 21.81
C THR A 162 16.40 1.57 21.80
N ARG A 163 16.53 2.88 22.05
CA ARG A 163 17.83 3.47 22.42
C ARG A 163 18.06 3.16 23.88
N ASP A 164 19.00 2.25 24.08
CA ASP A 164 19.72 2.01 25.32
C ASP A 164 20.27 3.35 25.84
N ASP A 165 19.73 3.84 26.95
CA ASP A 165 20.31 4.95 27.71
C ASP A 165 20.93 4.38 28.98
N THR A 166 22.09 3.74 28.80
CA THR A 166 23.00 3.47 29.91
C THR A 166 23.87 4.72 30.12
N LEU A 167 23.29 5.80 30.65
CA LEU A 167 24.08 6.91 31.17
C LEU A 167 24.63 6.54 32.55
N SER A 168 25.87 6.06 32.50
CA SER A 168 26.89 6.17 33.55
C SER A 168 26.81 7.53 34.25
N GLY A 169 26.54 7.51 35.56
CA GLY A 169 26.69 8.65 36.44
C GLY A 169 27.54 8.31 37.66
N SER A 170 28.85 8.20 37.44
CA SER A 170 29.85 8.34 38.50
C SER A 170 29.99 9.80 38.89
N SER A 171 29.65 10.16 40.13
CA SER A 171 30.56 10.75 41.12
C SER A 171 29.81 11.19 42.37
#